data_AF-A0A533W838-F1
#
_entry.id   AF-A0A533W838-F1
#
_cell.length_a   1.000
_cell.length_b   1.000
_cell.length_c   1.000
_cell.angle_alpha   90.00
_cell.angle_beta   90.00
_cell.angle_gamma   90.00
#
_symmetry.space_group_name_H-M   'P 1'
#
loop_
_entity.id
_entity.type
_entity.pdbx_description
1 polymer ?
#
loop_
_entity_poly.entity_id
_entity_poly.type
_entity_poly.pdbx_seq_one_letter_code
_entity_poly.pdbx_strand_id
1 'polypeptide(L)' 'MASAPPPTVTQIVCEWARGRNVFKRNKVPIERKVQAAILCASGFSYRRASELTGGVSYVAVHDAFTAMTR' A
#
# COMPACT_ATOMS: atom_id res chain seq x y z
N MET A 1 12.64 -30.86 -1.65
CA MET A 1 11.49 -29.93 -1.66
C MET A 1 12.05 -28.53 -1.51
N ALA A 2 11.93 -27.66 -2.51
CA ALA A 2 12.41 -26.28 -2.38
C ALA A 2 11.49 -25.52 -1.42
N SER A 3 12.06 -24.91 -0.38
CA SER A 3 11.33 -24.00 0.51
C SER A 3 10.84 -22.80 -0.29
N ALA A 4 9.61 -22.33 -0.03
CA ALA A 4 9.12 -21.09 -0.60
C ALA A 4 10.04 -19.91 -0.20
N PRO A 5 10.22 -18.91 -1.08
CA PRO A 5 10.95 -17.70 -0.72
C PRO A 5 10.25 -16.97 0.43
N PRO A 6 10.99 -16.26 1.30
CA PRO A 6 10.41 -15.49 2.37
C PRO A 6 9.47 -14.40 1.82
N PRO A 7 8.40 -14.06 2.55
CA PRO A 7 7.45 -13.04 2.11
C PRO A 7 8.13 -11.68 2.01
N THR A 8 7.78 -10.93 0.98
CA THR A 8 8.22 -9.54 0.80
C THR A 8 7.59 -8.62 1.85
N VAL A 9 8.23 -7.49 2.12
CA VAL A 9 7.69 -6.45 3.02
C VAL A 9 6.27 -6.05 2.60
N THR A 10 6.00 -5.90 1.30
CA THR A 10 4.66 -5.59 0.81
C THR A 10 3.64 -6.66 1.18
N GLN A 11 3.98 -7.95 1.07
CA GLN A 11 3.08 -9.04 1.44
C GLN A 11 2.76 -9.04 2.93
N ILE A 12 3.78 -8.88 3.79
CA ILE A 12 3.62 -8.81 5.24
C ILE A 12 2.67 -7.65 5.61
N VAL A 13 2.88 -6.48 5.03
CA VAL A 13 2.05 -5.30 5.30
C VAL A 13 0.64 -5.47 4.74
N CYS A 14 0.47 -6.13 3.59
CA CYS A 14 -0.85 -6.45 3.04
C CYS A 14 -1.64 -7.39 3.95
N GLU A 15 -1.01 -8.44 4.48
CA GLU A 15 -1.65 -9.37 5.42
C GLU A 15 -2.08 -8.66 6.70
N TRP A 16 -1.19 -7.85 7.27
CA TRP A 16 -1.51 -7.01 8.41
C TRP A 16 -2.70 -6.07 8.14
N ALA A 17 -2.68 -5.38 7.00
CA ALA A 17 -3.74 -4.43 6.63
C ALA A 17 -5.08 -5.11 6.37
N ARG A 18 -5.08 -6.34 5.82
CA ARG A 18 -6.28 -7.19 5.68
C ARG A 18 -6.83 -7.58 7.05
N GLY A 19 -5.97 -8.11 7.93
CA GLY A 19 -6.38 -8.58 9.26
C GLY A 19 -7.02 -7.49 10.11
N ARG A 20 -6.61 -6.23 9.92
CA ARG A 20 -7.15 -5.07 10.63
C ARG A 20 -8.20 -4.27 9.87
N ASN A 21 -8.58 -4.70 8.65
CA ASN A 21 -9.50 -3.97 7.77
C ASN A 21 -9.13 -2.48 7.61
N VAL A 22 -7.83 -2.17 7.51
CA VAL A 22 -7.30 -0.79 7.49
C VAL A 22 -7.86 0.02 6.33
N PHE A 23 -7.93 -0.61 5.15
CA PHE A 23 -8.40 0.07 3.94
C PHE A 23 -9.88 -0.16 3.71
N LYS A 24 -10.60 0.93 3.40
CA LYS A 24 -11.95 0.83 2.86
C LYS A 24 -11.95 0.04 1.54
N ARG A 25 -13.00 -0.76 1.36
CA ARG A 25 -13.22 -1.54 0.14
C ARG A 25 -13.51 -0.58 -1.01
N ASN A 26 -12.69 -0.65 -2.06
CA ASN A 26 -12.86 0.13 -3.29
C ASN A 26 -12.21 -0.65 -4.45
N LYS A 27 -12.22 -0.08 -5.66
CA LYS A 27 -11.67 -0.73 -6.87
C LYS A 27 -10.13 -0.81 -6.91
N VAL A 28 -9.43 -0.23 -5.93
CA VAL A 28 -7.95 -0.24 -5.88
C VAL A 28 -7.48 -1.47 -5.09
N PRO A 29 -6.62 -2.33 -5.69
CA PRO A 29 -6.04 -3.47 -5.00
C PRO A 29 -5.29 -3.05 -3.73
N ILE A 30 -5.32 -3.91 -2.71
CA ILE A 30 -4.67 -3.59 -1.43
C ILE A 30 -3.16 -3.43 -1.58
N GLU A 31 -2.54 -4.22 -2.46
CA GLU A 31 -1.11 -4.18 -2.76
C GLU A 31 -0.71 -2.79 -3.24
N ARG A 32 -1.52 -2.18 -4.12
CA ARG A 32 -1.25 -0.82 -4.62
C ARG A 32 -1.43 0.24 -3.55
N LYS A 33 -2.42 0.10 -2.65
CA LYS A 33 -2.60 1.00 -1.51
C LYS A 33 -1.40 0.93 -0.56
N VAL A 34 -0.95 -0.28 -0.26
CA VAL A 34 0.22 -0.51 0.60
C VAL A 34 1.48 0.04 -0.05
N GLN A 35 1.72 -0.22 -1.34
CA GLN A 35 2.86 0.33 -2.06
C GLN A 35 2.84 1.87 -2.06
N ALA A 36 1.68 2.48 -2.29
CA ALA A 36 1.52 3.93 -2.23
C ALA A 36 1.87 4.49 -0.84
N ALA A 37 1.35 3.87 0.21
CA ALA A 37 1.63 4.29 1.58
C ALA A 37 3.11 4.11 1.97
N ILE A 38 3.74 3.00 1.56
CA ILE A 38 5.18 2.78 1.77
C ILE A 38 6.02 3.85 1.08
N LEU A 39 5.70 4.19 -0.18
CA LEU A 39 6.40 5.24 -0.90
C LEU A 39 6.26 6.59 -0.19
N CYS A 40 5.07 6.93 0.30
CA CYS A 40 4.87 8.15 1.08
C CYS A 40 5.62 8.15 2.41
N ALA A 41 5.68 7.02 3.11
CA ALA A 41 6.49 6.87 4.33
C ALA A 41 7.99 7.06 4.07
N SER A 42 8.47 6.70 2.88
CA SER A 42 9.84 6.92 2.43
C SER A 42 10.13 8.37 1.99
N GLY A 43 9.19 9.29 2.17
CA GLY A 43 9.36 10.72 1.88
C GLY A 43 8.92 11.16 0.48
N PHE A 44 8.34 10.28 -0.33
CA PHE A 44 7.78 10.69 -1.63
C PHE A 44 6.47 11.46 -1.46
N SER A 45 6.28 12.50 -2.28
CA SER A 45 5.00 13.21 -2.34
C SER A 45 3.89 12.29 -2.85
N TYR A 46 2.64 12.58 -2.48
CA TYR A 46 1.48 11.81 -2.94
C TYR A 46 1.37 11.74 -4.46
N ARG A 47 1.71 12.84 -5.16
CA ARG A 47 1.76 12.88 -6.62
C ARG A 47 2.78 11.90 -7.16
N ARG A 48 3.99 11.89 -6.59
CA ARG A 48 5.04 10.99 -7.05
C ARG A 48 4.71 9.52 -6.75
N ALA A 49 4.14 9.24 -5.58
CA ALA A 49 3.67 7.89 -5.25
C ALA A 49 2.54 7.41 -6.18
N SER A 50 1.61 8.29 -6.57
CA SER A 50 0.55 8.02 -7.56
C SER A 50 1.13 7.60 -8.92
N GLU A 51 2.14 8.32 -9.40
CA GLU A 51 2.83 8.00 -10.66
C GLU A 51 3.52 6.62 -10.57
N LEU A 52 4.24 6.36 -9.48
CA LEU A 52 5.01 5.13 -9.28
C LEU A 52 4.14 3.89 -9.04
N THR A 53 2.90 4.04 -8.57
CA THR A 53 1.97 2.93 -8.29
C THR A 53 1.04 2.59 -9.46
N GLY A 54 1.39 3.05 -10.67
CA GLY A 54 0.64 2.75 -11.89
C GLY A 54 -0.65 3.56 -12.01
N GLY A 55 -0.60 4.85 -11.63
CA GLY A 55 -1.68 5.79 -11.82
C GLY A 55 -2.82 5.69 -10.82
N VAL A 56 -2.55 5.21 -9.60
CA VAL A 56 -3.52 5.30 -8.50
C VAL A 56 -3.80 6.77 -8.23
N SER A 57 -5.06 7.16 -8.12
CA SER A 57 -5.41 8.57 -7.94
C SER A 57 -4.75 9.16 -6.68
N TYR A 58 -4.43 10.46 -6.74
CA TYR A 58 -3.88 11.21 -5.60
C TYR A 58 -4.69 10.98 -4.32
N VAL A 59 -6.03 11.03 -4.41
CA VAL A 59 -6.92 10.83 -3.26
C VAL A 59 -6.77 9.44 -2.67
N ALA A 60 -6.70 8.40 -3.51
CA ALA A 60 -6.52 7.04 -3.04
C ALA A 60 -5.13 6.81 -2.39
N VAL A 61 -4.09 7.50 -2.87
CA VAL A 61 -2.77 7.50 -2.23
C VAL A 61 -2.82 8.18 -0.86
N HIS A 62 -3.43 9.37 -0.79
CA HIS A 62 -3.60 10.12 0.45
C HIS A 62 -4.38 9.33 1.51
N ASP A 63 -5.51 8.74 1.12
CA ASP A 63 -6.34 7.91 1.98
C ASP A 63 -5.58 6.67 2.45
N ALA A 64 -4.83 6.02 1.57
CA ALA A 64 -4.04 4.85 1.92
C ALA A 64 -2.96 5.16 2.95
N PHE A 65 -2.20 6.25 2.74
CA PHE A 65 -1.16 6.66 3.68
C PHE A 65 -1.75 7.08 5.03
N THR A 66 -2.84 7.83 5.02
CA THR A 66 -3.55 8.27 6.24
C THR A 66 -4.12 7.09 7.02
N ALA A 67 -4.68 6.09 6.32
CA ALA A 67 -5.23 4.90 6.97
C ALA A 67 -4.15 4.06 7.67
N MET A 68 -2.92 4.05 7.15
CA MET A 68 -1.82 3.28 7.73
C MET A 68 -1.07 4.00 8.87
N THR A 69 -1.22 5.31 8.98
CA THR A 69 -0.50 6.14 9.98
C THR A 69 -1.38 6.57 11.16
N ARG A 70 -2.64 6.14 11.19
CA ARG A 70 -3.57 6.28 12.32
C ARG A 70 -3.61 5.00 13.14
#